data_AF-A0A5Q4BZ15-F1
#
_entry.id   AF-A0A5Q4BZ15-F1
#
_cell.length_a   1.000
_cell.length_b   1.000
_cell.length_c   1.000
_cell.angle_alpha   90.00
_cell.angle_beta   90.00
_cell.angle_gamma   90.00
#
_symmetry.space_group_name_H-M   'P 1'
#
loop_
_entity.id
_entity.type
_entity.pdbx_description
1 polymer ?
#
loop_
_entity_poly.entity_id
_entity_poly.type
_entity_poly.pdbx_seq_one_letter_code
_entity_poly.pdbx_strand_id
1 'polypeptide(L)'
;MCCCKHCQLHPSFPPLRWVNIRDLGSVPGSAICPEPIYRCGTLEAATEDPEAIEWLATKVKPIFDIRSPRERKHRQAHKVKGVANS
;
A
#
# COMPACT_ATOMS: atom_id res chain seq x y z
N MET A 1 7.31 15.83 19.63
CA MET A 1 7.83 16.58 18.46
C MET A 1 8.23 15.56 17.41
N CYS A 2 7.54 15.52 16.26
CA CYS A 2 7.93 14.64 15.16
C CYS A 2 9.19 15.23 14.48
N CYS A 3 10.21 14.39 14.24
CA CYS A 3 11.60 14.82 13.98
C CYS A 3 11.83 15.37 12.55
N CYS A 4 10.85 15.26 11.64
CA CYS A 4 11.09 15.50 10.24
C CYS A 4 10.57 16.88 9.80
N LYS A 5 11.45 17.88 9.79
CA LYS A 5 11.21 19.23 9.21
C LYS A 5 11.01 19.25 7.68
N HIS A 6 10.71 18.10 7.05
CA HIS A 6 10.58 17.95 5.59
C HIS A 6 9.25 17.28 5.15
N CYS A 7 8.29 17.09 6.07
CA CYS A 7 7.05 16.33 5.82
C CYS A 7 5.94 17.13 5.11
N GLN A 8 6.21 17.73 3.94
CA GLN A 8 5.16 18.33 3.10
C GLN A 8 4.99 17.65 1.73
N LEU A 9 5.68 16.54 1.48
CA LEU A 9 5.38 15.72 0.31
C LEU A 9 4.15 14.85 0.63
N HIS A 10 3.00 15.26 0.10
CA HIS A 10 1.88 14.34 -0.07
C HIS A 10 2.35 13.19 -0.94
N PRO A 11 2.11 11.92 -0.58
CA PRO A 11 2.45 10.82 -1.44
C PRO A 11 1.63 10.98 -2.73
N SER A 12 2.32 11.06 -3.86
CA SER A 12 1.69 10.92 -5.16
C SER A 12 1.31 9.46 -5.33
N PHE A 13 0.11 9.12 -4.87
CA PHE A 13 -0.57 7.94 -5.39
C PHE A 13 -0.96 8.29 -6.82
N PRO A 14 -0.60 7.47 -7.82
CA PRO A 14 -1.25 7.58 -9.11
C PRO A 14 -2.76 7.39 -8.94
N PRO A 15 -3.60 7.73 -9.92
CA PRO A 15 -5.06 7.53 -9.87
C PRO A 15 -5.39 6.04 -9.96
N LEU A 16 -4.90 5.27 -9.00
CA LEU A 16 -4.94 3.85 -9.00
C LEU A 16 -6.27 3.38 -8.42
N ARG A 17 -6.78 2.24 -8.92
CA ARG A 17 -8.02 1.60 -8.41
C ARG A 17 -7.82 0.93 -7.05
N TRP A 18 -7.42 1.69 -6.03
CA TRP A 18 -7.11 1.16 -4.70
C TRP A 18 -8.20 1.52 -3.71
N VAL A 19 -8.63 0.50 -2.97
CA VAL A 19 -9.63 0.71 -1.92
C VAL A 19 -8.93 1.29 -0.69
N ASN A 20 -9.22 2.55 -0.36
CA ASN A 20 -8.80 3.21 0.89
C ASN A 20 -7.28 3.12 1.16
N ILE A 21 -6.46 3.34 0.12
CA ILE A 21 -5.00 3.42 0.28
C ILE A 21 -4.60 4.68 1.05
N ARG A 22 -3.68 4.54 2.00
CA ARG A 22 -3.06 5.65 2.75
C ARG A 22 -1.62 5.32 3.10
N ASP A 23 -0.76 6.33 3.02
CA ASP A 23 0.54 6.35 3.69
C ASP A 23 0.31 6.70 5.16
N LEU A 24 0.77 5.85 6.07
CA LEU A 24 0.60 6.07 7.51
C LEU A 24 1.43 7.26 8.02
N GLY A 25 2.55 7.57 7.37
CA GLY A 25 3.38 8.71 7.76
C GLY A 25 2.83 10.06 7.31
N SER A 26 1.99 10.07 6.28
CA SER A 26 1.32 11.30 5.81
C SER A 26 0.03 11.62 6.55
N VAL A 27 -0.40 10.78 7.50
CA VAL A 27 -1.56 11.08 8.35
C VAL A 27 -1.22 12.23 9.31
N PRO A 28 -2.05 13.28 9.41
CA PRO A 28 -1.81 14.38 10.35
C PRO A 28 -1.58 13.88 11.78
N GLY A 29 -0.49 14.31 12.40
CA GLY A 29 -0.10 13.89 13.76
C GLY A 29 0.60 12.52 13.83
N SER A 30 0.89 11.87 12.69
CA SER A 30 1.63 10.61 12.69
C SER A 30 3.04 10.76 13.25
N ALA A 31 3.45 9.78 14.05
CA ALA A 31 4.80 9.62 14.54
C ALA A 31 5.71 8.85 13.56
N ILE A 32 5.13 8.32 12.48
CA ILE A 32 5.82 7.55 11.44
C ILE A 32 6.27 8.52 10.34
N CYS A 33 7.49 8.35 9.81
CA CYS A 33 7.92 9.11 8.63
C CYS A 33 7.06 8.75 7.41
N PRO A 34 6.80 9.66 6.46
CA PRO A 34 6.12 9.34 5.19
C PRO A 34 6.92 8.36 4.32
N GLU A 35 6.17 7.55 3.56
CA GLU A 35 6.57 6.54 2.56
C GLU A 35 7.06 5.14 3.01
N PRO A 36 7.30 4.79 4.30
CA PRO A 36 7.75 3.45 4.67
C PRO A 36 6.61 2.46 4.85
N ILE A 37 5.39 2.92 5.19
CA ILE A 37 4.28 2.04 5.56
C ILE A 37 2.98 2.55 4.98
N TYR A 38 2.34 1.68 4.21
CA TYR A 38 1.04 1.91 3.60
C TYR A 38 -0.01 0.96 4.16
N ARG A 39 -1.26 1.40 4.20
CA ARG A 39 -2.42 0.53 4.39
C ARG A 39 -3.37 0.66 3.21
N CYS A 40 -4.12 -0.41 2.93
CA CYS A 40 -5.25 -0.37 2.01
C CYS A 40 -6.32 -1.38 2.46
N GLY A 41 -7.45 -1.41 1.76
CA GLY A 41 -8.45 -2.46 1.86
C GLY A 41 -8.00 -3.72 1.12
N THR A 42 -8.70 -4.09 0.06
CA THR A 42 -8.27 -5.17 -0.84
C THR A 42 -7.41 -4.63 -1.98
N LEU A 43 -6.49 -5.46 -2.46
CA LEU A 43 -5.63 -5.18 -3.62
C LEU A 43 -6.22 -5.67 -4.94
N GLU A 44 -7.38 -6.33 -4.94
CA GLU A 44 -7.95 -6.94 -6.15
C GLU A 44 -8.14 -5.97 -7.31
N ALA A 45 -8.71 -4.79 -7.04
CA ALA A 45 -8.92 -3.79 -8.08
C ALA A 45 -7.60 -3.17 -8.57
N ALA A 46 -6.59 -3.11 -7.70
CA ALA A 46 -5.24 -2.65 -8.06
C ALA A 46 -4.52 -3.67 -8.96
N THR A 47 -4.83 -4.95 -8.83
CA THR A 47 -4.19 -6.01 -9.63
C THR A 47 -4.77 -6.15 -11.04
N GLU A 48 -5.82 -5.41 -11.37
CA GLU A 48 -6.35 -5.24 -12.73
C GLU A 48 -5.77 -4.00 -13.44
N ASP A 49 -4.96 -3.21 -12.73
CA ASP A 49 -4.44 -1.91 -13.15
C ASP A 49 -2.90 -2.01 -13.30
N PRO A 50 -2.36 -1.98 -14.53
CA PRO A 50 -0.91 -2.09 -14.75
C PRO A 50 -0.09 -1.01 -14.04
N GLU A 51 -0.59 0.22 -13.98
CA GLU A 51 0.08 1.34 -13.30
C GLU A 51 0.15 1.09 -11.79
N ALA A 52 -0.91 0.49 -11.23
CA ALA A 52 -0.95 0.11 -9.83
C ALA A 52 0.04 -1.00 -9.48
N ILE A 53 0.16 -2.00 -10.36
CA ILE A 53 1.12 -3.10 -10.19
C ILE A 53 2.56 -2.59 -10.25
N GLU A 54 2.86 -1.70 -11.21
CA GLU A 54 4.18 -1.10 -11.33
C GLU A 54 4.53 -0.24 -10.10
N TRP A 55 3.57 0.54 -9.61
CA TRP A 55 3.73 1.30 -8.37
C TRP A 55 3.98 0.37 -7.17
N LEU A 56 3.22 -0.73 -7.04
CA LEU A 56 3.45 -1.73 -6.00
C LEU A 56 4.86 -2.31 -6.05
N ALA A 57 5.29 -2.74 -7.22
CA ALA A 57 6.60 -3.37 -7.41
C ALA A 57 7.77 -2.41 -7.11
N THR A 58 7.56 -1.10 -7.27
CA THR A 58 8.61 -0.08 -7.05
C THR A 58 8.62 0.45 -5.62
N LYS A 59 7.46 0.59 -4.97
CA LYS A 59 7.32 1.22 -3.64
C LYS A 59 7.19 0.25 -2.49
N VAL A 60 6.67 -0.96 -2.73
CA VAL A 60 6.33 -1.92 -1.67
C VAL A 60 7.22 -3.16 -1.77
N LYS A 61 7.83 -3.56 -0.64
CA LYS A 61 8.71 -4.73 -0.57
C LYS A 61 7.96 -5.95 -0.01
N PRO A 62 7.42 -5.90 1.23
CA PRO A 62 6.44 -6.89 1.68
C PRO A 62 5.01 -6.35 1.65
N ILE A 63 4.07 -7.25 1.35
CA ILE A 63 2.64 -7.13 1.64
C ILE A 63 2.34 -8.11 2.80
N PHE A 64 1.54 -7.64 3.75
CA PHE A 64 1.01 -8.47 4.83
C PHE A 64 -0.49 -8.66 4.62
N ASP A 65 -0.89 -9.82 4.12
CA ASP A 65 -2.31 -10.13 3.87
C ASP A 65 -2.99 -10.63 5.15
N ILE A 66 -3.60 -9.70 5.88
CA ILE A 66 -4.29 -9.97 7.15
C ILE A 66 -5.67 -10.63 6.99
N ARG A 67 -6.13 -10.91 5.76
CA ARG A 67 -7.42 -11.55 5.51
C ARG A 67 -7.44 -12.96 6.11
N SER A 68 -8.60 -13.39 6.59
CA SER A 68 -8.80 -14.78 7.05
C SER A 68 -8.62 -15.77 5.89
N PRO A 69 -8.30 -17.05 6.17
CA PRO A 69 -8.21 -18.07 5.13
C PRO A 69 -9.49 -18.21 4.29
N ARG A 70 -10.67 -17.95 4.88
CA ARG A 70 -11.95 -17.96 4.17
C ARG A 70 -12.02 -16.84 3.13
N GLU A 71 -11.65 -15.61 3.52
CA GLU A 71 -11.62 -14.46 2.61
C GLU A 71 -10.64 -14.68 1.45
N ARG A 72 -9.44 -15.22 1.73
CA ARG A 72 -8.43 -15.52 0.69
C ARG A 72 -8.88 -16.59 -0.30
N LYS A 73 -9.67 -17.58 0.13
CA LYS A 73 -10.23 -18.63 -0.75
C LYS A 73 -11.21 -18.05 -1.75
N HIS A 74 -12.05 -17.12 -1.32
CA HIS A 74 -13.05 -16.50 -2.20
C HIS A 74 -12.40 -15.55 -3.20
N ARG A 75 -11.31 -14.88 -2.81
CA ARG A 75 -10.59 -13.94 -3.66
C ARG A 75 -9.08 -14.05 -3.51
N GLN A 76 -8.45 -14.66 -4.52
CA GLN A 76 -7.01 -14.88 -4.54
C GLN A 76 -6.28 -13.54 -4.65
N ALA A 77 -5.26 -13.33 -3.82
CA ALA A 77 -4.34 -12.22 -4.04
C ALA A 77 -3.52 -12.51 -5.30
N HIS A 78 -3.48 -11.57 -6.24
CA HIS A 78 -2.55 -11.69 -7.36
C HIS A 78 -1.11 -11.55 -6.87
N LYS A 79 -0.23 -12.39 -7.40
CA LYS A 79 1.20 -12.35 -7.10
C LYS A 79 1.83 -11.21 -7.90
N VAL A 80 2.30 -10.17 -7.21
CA VAL A 80 3.10 -9.10 -7.83
C VAL A 80 4.57 -9.49 -7.81
N LYS A 81 5.24 -9.46 -8.97
CA LYS A 81 6.66 -9.83 -9.08
C LYS A 81 7.51 -8.88 -8.23
N GLY A 82 8.41 -9.44 -7.43
CA GLY A 82 9.30 -8.66 -6.55
C GLY A 82 8.67 -8.24 -5.22
N VAL A 83 7.39 -8.53 -5.01
CA VAL A 83 6.68 -8.23 -3.75
C VAL A 83 6.40 -9.54 -3.01
N ALA A 84 6.98 -9.66 -1.82
CA ALA A 84 6.72 -10.81 -0.96
C ALA A 84 5.35 -10.64 -0.29
N ASN A 85 4.53 -11.70 -0.25
CA ASN A 85 3.31 -11.74 0.56
C ASN A 85 3.54 -12.70 1.73
N SER A 86 3.57 -12.18 2.96
CA SER A 86 3.84 -12.91 4.20
C SER A 86 2.60 -13.02 5.07
#